data_AF-A0A183KKH3-F1
#
_entry.id   AF-A0A183KKH3-F1
#
_cell.length_a   1.000
_cell.length_b   1.000
_cell.length_c   1.000
_cell.angle_alpha   90.00
_cell.angle_beta   90.00
_cell.angle_gamma   90.00
#
_symmetry.space_group_name_H-M   'P 1'
#
loop_
_entity.id
_entity.type
_entity.pdbx_description
1 polymer ?
#
loop_
_entity_poly.entity_id
_entity_poly.type
_entity_poly.pdbx_seq_one_letter_code
_entity_poly.pdbx_strand_id
1 'polypeptide(L)'
;AKDVVNENLKNKGHIQDLLDRLKQHENENADHKSSMNRLGELLTKNDCYEQENRKLNQELENIRRNEKALEERIRVLTKELIDSQLHIRELDKQLQDTMSKNEKLHWSNQNKYEEDNLLFRNSLASLLSYNNFQCNPTEISIKESIRKFISELQEQKDLYSRLEIRLSDTLRRLDHSQASKHEVERMLEKTERECFDLREQVRRLETDLINSDLVKQEQRSDKLKIFSYLCKLAAKVRIDEKVASGMRFDELQEVLLTRIGQIISGEYTMLSDVQANADRINGLNRKVKRLQDQLASREIQLGLWKEKASKLEDQLSGINETEMKAHANKIAAEKSAINARRSELEVSRLKDELTRLKAELLDFSDAKISVVKCEEQLAELTKQNRELESIRQSQANKIAELTEKMELQTNEDSDNRSRLEEECKCLMNELQSTRKSMEQLQRSERELLEFRALVGRLLGLDTELLTVPNYDIISRLETIITHNQFIHDNSMLSHMNDAHSPNRKSSSLTKDTGLQRNTTADCYMAGPHTAKTRSKQGKILFVFYLAFMSKHIHISVIVYFFWSLEKFLCLLIHKSV
;
A
#
# COMPACT_ATOMS: atom_id res chain seq x y z
N ALA A 1 -132.60 99.84 -95.82
CA ALA A 1 -132.80 99.81 -94.35
C ALA A 1 -132.69 98.42 -93.70
N LYS A 2 -132.54 97.32 -94.46
CA LYS A 2 -132.30 95.98 -93.90
C LYS A 2 -130.81 95.65 -93.64
N ASP A 3 -129.87 96.48 -94.09
CA ASP A 3 -128.44 96.15 -94.06
C ASP A 3 -127.68 96.66 -92.81
N VAL A 4 -128.23 97.60 -92.03
CA VAL A 4 -127.50 98.22 -90.89
C VAL A 4 -127.58 97.40 -89.59
N VAL A 5 -128.57 96.50 -89.46
CA VAL A 5 -128.74 95.67 -88.25
C VAL A 5 -127.76 94.48 -88.21
N ASN A 6 -127.24 94.05 -89.36
CA ASN A 6 -126.36 92.87 -89.43
C ASN A 6 -124.89 93.18 -89.06
N GLU A 7 -124.48 94.45 -89.06
CA GLU A 7 -123.09 94.85 -88.82
C GLU A 7 -122.76 95.04 -87.33
N ASN A 8 -123.74 95.47 -86.52
CA ASN A 8 -123.53 95.72 -85.09
C ASN A 8 -123.37 94.45 -84.23
N LEU A 9 -123.90 93.30 -84.68
CA LEU A 9 -123.71 92.01 -83.99
C LEU A 9 -122.30 91.44 -84.17
N LYS A 10 -121.60 91.78 -85.26
CA LYS A 10 -120.21 91.37 -85.49
C LYS A 10 -119.21 92.08 -84.57
N ASN A 11 -119.41 93.37 -84.33
CA ASN A 11 -118.44 94.16 -83.55
C ASN A 11 -118.41 93.81 -82.06
N LYS A 12 -119.53 93.32 -81.48
CA LYS A 12 -119.55 92.86 -80.09
C LYS A 12 -118.75 91.56 -79.88
N GLY A 13 -118.68 90.69 -80.89
CA GLY A 13 -117.87 89.48 -80.83
C GLY A 13 -116.37 89.74 -80.83
N HIS A 14 -115.91 90.83 -81.45
CA HIS A 14 -114.48 91.12 -81.57
C HIS A 14 -113.84 91.69 -80.28
N ILE A 15 -114.62 92.40 -79.46
CA ILE A 15 -114.13 93.00 -78.22
C ILE A 15 -113.93 91.95 -77.13
N GLN A 16 -114.80 90.94 -77.05
CA GLN A 16 -114.66 89.86 -76.08
C GLN A 16 -113.37 89.05 -76.31
N ASP A 17 -113.03 88.83 -77.57
CA ASP A 17 -111.86 88.06 -78.00
C ASP A 17 -110.52 88.75 -77.66
N LEU A 18 -110.50 90.08 -77.54
CA LEU A 18 -109.31 90.84 -77.16
C LEU A 18 -109.06 90.85 -75.64
N LEU A 19 -110.13 90.83 -74.83
CA LEU A 19 -110.01 90.77 -73.37
C LEU A 19 -109.47 89.40 -72.91
N ASP A 20 -109.90 88.33 -73.56
CA ASP A 20 -109.43 86.98 -73.23
C ASP A 20 -107.94 86.81 -73.60
N ARG A 21 -107.47 87.43 -74.69
CA ARG A 21 -106.05 87.46 -75.05
C ARG A 21 -105.18 88.22 -74.06
N LEU A 22 -105.68 89.33 -73.50
CA LEU A 22 -104.92 90.13 -72.53
C LEU A 22 -104.73 89.39 -71.21
N LYS A 23 -105.79 88.72 -70.75
CA LYS A 23 -105.75 87.90 -69.53
C LYS A 23 -104.83 86.70 -69.69
N GLN A 24 -104.78 86.12 -70.89
CA GLN A 24 -103.85 85.06 -71.22
C GLN A 24 -102.39 85.54 -71.16
N HIS A 25 -102.08 86.73 -71.68
CA HIS A 25 -100.73 87.28 -71.68
C HIS A 25 -100.22 87.64 -70.26
N GLU A 26 -101.09 88.08 -69.35
CA GLU A 26 -100.71 88.32 -67.95
C GLU A 26 -100.38 87.03 -67.20
N ASN A 27 -101.15 85.97 -67.44
CA ASN A 27 -100.84 84.64 -66.90
C ASN A 27 -99.51 84.11 -67.45
N GLU A 28 -99.26 84.23 -68.75
CA GLU A 28 -98.00 83.82 -69.38
C GLU A 28 -96.80 84.56 -68.78
N ASN A 29 -96.93 85.86 -68.45
CA ASN A 29 -95.83 86.64 -67.89
C ASN A 29 -95.55 86.30 -66.41
N ALA A 30 -96.59 85.98 -65.62
CA ALA A 30 -96.43 85.47 -64.27
C ALA A 30 -95.73 84.10 -64.25
N ASP A 31 -96.09 83.23 -65.20
CA ASP A 31 -95.46 81.92 -65.41
C ASP A 31 -94.00 82.05 -65.83
N HIS A 32 -93.67 83.04 -66.68
CA HIS A 32 -92.28 83.35 -67.03
C HIS A 32 -91.45 83.82 -65.84
N LYS A 33 -92.01 84.68 -64.98
CA LYS A 33 -91.30 85.19 -63.79
C LYS A 33 -91.09 84.10 -62.74
N SER A 34 -92.07 83.21 -62.56
CA SER A 34 -91.95 82.01 -61.74
C SER A 34 -90.88 81.05 -62.28
N SER A 35 -90.87 80.84 -63.60
CA SER A 35 -89.86 80.03 -64.28
C SER A 35 -88.44 80.61 -64.14
N MET A 36 -88.28 81.92 -64.24
CA MET A 36 -86.99 82.61 -64.09
C MET A 36 -86.48 82.53 -62.65
N ASN A 37 -87.34 82.72 -61.65
CA ASN A 37 -86.96 82.54 -60.24
C ASN A 37 -86.55 81.09 -59.96
N ARG A 38 -87.29 80.11 -60.49
CA ARG A 38 -86.93 78.69 -60.42
C ARG A 38 -85.59 78.40 -61.09
N LEU A 39 -85.30 79.05 -62.23
CA LEU A 39 -84.01 78.93 -62.90
C LEU A 39 -82.87 79.57 -62.08
N GLY A 40 -83.10 80.72 -61.45
CA GLY A 40 -82.14 81.37 -60.55
C GLY A 40 -81.85 80.55 -59.29
N GLU A 41 -82.88 79.93 -58.70
CA GLU A 41 -82.71 78.96 -57.60
C GLU A 41 -81.94 77.71 -58.05
N LEU A 42 -82.18 77.23 -59.27
CA LEU A 42 -81.43 76.12 -59.84
C LEU A 42 -79.97 76.50 -60.10
N LEU A 43 -79.70 77.71 -60.58
CA LEU A 43 -78.33 78.23 -60.79
C LEU A 43 -77.57 78.38 -59.46
N THR A 44 -78.19 78.98 -58.46
CA THR A 44 -77.58 79.09 -57.11
C THR A 44 -77.37 77.74 -56.44
N LYS A 45 -78.30 76.78 -56.60
CA LYS A 45 -78.09 75.39 -56.17
C LYS A 45 -76.94 74.74 -56.94
N ASN A 46 -76.84 74.97 -58.25
CA ASN A 46 -75.74 74.46 -59.06
C ASN A 46 -74.40 75.05 -58.62
N ASP A 47 -74.31 76.36 -58.35
CA ASP A 47 -73.11 77.00 -57.82
C ASP A 47 -72.71 76.43 -56.45
N CYS A 48 -73.69 76.16 -55.58
CA CYS A 48 -73.48 75.45 -54.32
C CYS A 48 -72.93 74.04 -54.54
N TYR A 49 -73.50 73.25 -55.46
CA TYR A 49 -73.01 71.91 -55.79
C TYR A 49 -71.63 71.95 -56.43
N GLU A 50 -71.30 72.94 -57.26
CA GLU A 50 -69.96 73.12 -57.82
C GLU A 50 -68.93 73.49 -56.75
N GLN A 51 -69.31 74.34 -55.79
CA GLN A 51 -68.44 74.67 -54.66
C GLN A 51 -68.22 73.46 -53.75
N GLU A 52 -69.27 72.69 -53.48
CA GLU A 52 -69.20 71.44 -52.72
C GLU A 52 -68.35 70.38 -53.45
N ASN A 53 -68.54 70.20 -54.76
CA ASN A 53 -67.69 69.33 -55.57
C ASN A 53 -66.23 69.77 -55.59
N ARG A 54 -65.94 71.08 -55.59
CA ARG A 54 -64.56 71.59 -55.45
C ARG A 54 -63.97 71.25 -54.09
N LYS A 55 -64.73 71.36 -53.00
CA LYS A 55 -64.30 70.97 -51.65
C LYS A 55 -64.05 69.47 -51.56
N LEU A 56 -65.00 68.65 -52.03
CA LEU A 56 -64.88 67.19 -52.08
C LEU A 56 -63.66 66.75 -52.92
N ASN A 57 -63.42 67.39 -54.07
CA ASN A 57 -62.24 67.09 -54.88
C ASN A 57 -60.92 67.47 -54.17
N GLN A 58 -60.89 68.59 -53.45
CA GLN A 58 -59.72 68.96 -52.63
C GLN A 58 -59.51 67.98 -51.48
N GLU A 59 -60.58 67.54 -50.82
CA GLU A 59 -60.54 66.53 -49.76
C GLU A 59 -60.07 65.18 -50.30
N LEU A 60 -60.59 64.72 -51.45
CA LEU A 60 -60.13 63.50 -52.12
C LEU A 60 -58.65 63.57 -52.47
N GLU A 61 -58.17 64.71 -52.97
CA GLU A 61 -56.76 64.88 -53.30
C GLU A 61 -55.88 64.91 -52.04
N ASN A 62 -56.36 65.50 -50.94
CA ASN A 62 -55.69 65.44 -49.65
C ASN A 62 -55.63 64.01 -49.10
N ILE A 63 -56.72 63.24 -49.22
CA ILE A 63 -56.79 61.83 -48.82
C ILE A 63 -55.81 61.01 -49.66
N ARG A 64 -55.76 61.19 -50.99
CA ARG A 64 -54.80 60.50 -51.87
C ARG A 64 -53.34 60.81 -51.53
N ARG A 65 -53.02 62.07 -51.19
CA ARG A 65 -51.67 62.42 -50.75
C ARG A 65 -51.33 61.75 -49.41
N ASN A 66 -52.28 61.71 -48.47
CA ASN A 66 -52.10 61.03 -47.19
C ASN A 66 -51.96 59.51 -47.37
N GLU A 67 -52.76 58.89 -48.23
CA GLU A 67 -52.68 57.48 -48.59
C GLU A 67 -51.28 57.13 -49.12
N LYS A 68 -50.78 57.87 -50.11
CA LYS A 68 -49.41 57.69 -50.63
C LYS A 68 -48.34 57.86 -49.57
N ALA A 69 -48.49 58.84 -48.66
CA ALA A 69 -47.54 59.05 -47.56
C ALA A 69 -47.56 57.87 -46.56
N LEU A 70 -48.74 57.31 -46.27
CA LEU A 70 -48.90 56.13 -45.42
C LEU A 70 -48.35 54.87 -46.09
N GLU A 71 -48.59 54.67 -47.38
CA GLU A 71 -48.01 53.57 -48.16
C GLU A 71 -46.48 53.61 -48.13
N GLU A 72 -45.89 54.80 -48.32
CA GLU A 72 -44.45 54.97 -48.21
C GLU A 72 -43.94 54.66 -46.80
N ARG A 73 -44.66 55.13 -45.76
CA ARG A 73 -44.31 54.82 -44.38
C ARG A 73 -44.41 53.31 -44.08
N ILE A 74 -45.43 52.64 -44.60
CA ILE A 74 -45.58 51.18 -44.48
C ILE A 74 -44.43 50.47 -45.18
N ARG A 75 -44.02 50.89 -46.39
CA ARG A 75 -42.88 50.32 -47.09
C ARG A 75 -41.59 50.45 -46.28
N VAL A 76 -41.31 51.65 -45.74
CA VAL A 76 -40.14 51.90 -44.89
C VAL A 76 -40.18 51.02 -43.63
N LEU A 77 -41.30 51.01 -42.91
CA LEU A 77 -41.47 50.20 -41.69
C LEU A 77 -41.36 48.70 -41.97
N THR A 78 -41.87 48.23 -43.11
CA THR A 78 -41.77 46.82 -43.51
C THR A 78 -40.31 46.45 -43.78
N LYS A 79 -39.56 47.33 -44.45
CA LYS A 79 -38.13 47.14 -44.67
C LYS A 79 -37.35 47.13 -43.34
N GLU A 80 -37.58 48.11 -42.47
CA GLU A 80 -36.96 48.18 -41.14
C GLU A 80 -37.28 46.94 -40.29
N LEU A 81 -38.50 46.42 -40.37
CA LEU A 81 -38.90 45.19 -39.69
C LEU A 81 -38.14 43.97 -40.23
N ILE A 82 -38.00 43.84 -41.55
CA ILE A 82 -37.25 42.74 -42.17
C ILE A 82 -35.76 42.84 -41.78
N ASP A 83 -35.17 44.02 -41.86
CA ASP A 83 -33.77 44.25 -41.49
C ASP A 83 -33.52 43.93 -40.00
N SER A 84 -34.46 44.33 -39.12
CA SER A 84 -34.43 43.99 -37.69
C SER A 84 -34.58 42.48 -37.44
N GLN A 85 -35.49 41.80 -38.15
CA GLN A 85 -35.65 40.35 -38.05
C GLN A 85 -34.40 39.60 -38.52
N LEU A 86 -33.74 40.06 -39.58
CA LEU A 86 -32.47 39.50 -40.04
C LEU A 86 -31.37 39.72 -38.99
N HIS A 87 -31.31 40.91 -38.38
CA HIS A 87 -30.36 41.20 -37.31
C HIS A 87 -30.57 40.31 -36.08
N ILE A 88 -31.82 40.09 -35.67
CA ILE A 88 -32.16 39.18 -34.55
C ILE A 88 -31.69 37.76 -34.89
N ARG A 89 -31.97 37.25 -36.10
CA ARG A 89 -31.51 35.91 -36.51
C ARG A 89 -29.99 35.78 -36.49
N GLU A 90 -29.27 36.82 -36.90
CA GLU A 90 -27.81 36.83 -36.86
C GLU A 90 -27.30 36.85 -35.41
N LEU A 91 -27.92 37.63 -34.52
CA LEU A 91 -27.60 37.62 -33.09
C LEU A 91 -27.90 36.26 -32.43
N ASP A 92 -29.04 35.65 -32.75
CA ASP A 92 -29.39 34.30 -32.26
C ASP A 92 -28.36 33.26 -32.71
N LYS A 93 -27.92 33.34 -33.97
CA LYS A 93 -26.87 32.48 -34.51
C LYS A 93 -25.54 32.70 -33.78
N GLN A 94 -25.14 33.95 -33.57
CA GLN A 94 -23.92 34.28 -32.81
C GLN A 94 -24.02 33.79 -31.37
N LEU A 95 -25.17 33.93 -30.72
CA LEU A 95 -25.40 33.44 -29.36
C LEU A 95 -25.28 31.92 -29.33
N GLN A 96 -25.91 31.20 -30.26
CA GLN A 96 -25.78 29.74 -30.37
C GLN A 96 -24.34 29.28 -30.62
N ASP A 97 -23.60 29.98 -31.47
CA ASP A 97 -22.19 29.72 -31.73
C ASP A 97 -21.33 29.96 -30.48
N THR A 98 -21.60 31.02 -29.72
CA THR A 98 -20.89 31.29 -28.45
C THR A 98 -21.21 30.27 -27.37
N MET A 99 -22.47 29.85 -27.24
CA MET A 99 -22.85 28.77 -26.32
C MET A 99 -22.15 27.46 -26.68
N SER A 100 -22.19 27.08 -27.96
CA SER A 100 -21.53 25.86 -28.45
C SER A 100 -20.01 25.90 -28.23
N LYS A 101 -19.37 27.06 -28.42
CA LYS A 101 -17.95 27.26 -28.10
C LYS A 101 -17.68 27.16 -26.60
N ASN A 102 -18.53 27.76 -25.77
CA ASN A 102 -18.39 27.74 -24.32
C ASN A 102 -18.58 26.32 -23.75
N GLU A 103 -19.56 25.56 -24.24
CA GLU A 103 -19.75 24.14 -23.89
C GLU A 103 -18.54 23.30 -24.26
N LYS A 104 -17.98 23.48 -25.47
CA LYS A 104 -16.75 22.80 -25.88
C LYS A 104 -15.56 23.15 -24.98
N LEU A 105 -15.41 24.42 -24.60
CA LEU A 105 -14.37 24.86 -23.66
C LEU A 105 -14.59 24.27 -22.27
N HIS A 106 -15.83 24.21 -21.78
CA HIS A 106 -16.17 23.58 -20.51
C HIS A 106 -15.81 22.09 -20.52
N TRP A 107 -16.22 21.34 -21.55
CA TRP A 107 -15.85 19.93 -21.71
C TRP A 107 -14.34 19.71 -21.82
N SER A 108 -13.63 20.54 -22.58
CA SER A 108 -12.17 20.47 -22.71
C SER A 108 -11.47 20.73 -21.37
N ASN A 109 -11.89 21.75 -20.63
CA ASN A 109 -11.34 22.04 -19.30
C ASN A 109 -11.65 20.91 -18.31
N GLN A 110 -12.88 20.40 -18.29
CA GLN A 110 -13.26 19.30 -17.41
C GLN A 110 -12.42 18.05 -17.67
N ASN A 111 -12.24 17.66 -18.94
CA ASN A 111 -11.38 16.54 -19.31
C ASN A 111 -9.93 16.77 -18.86
N LYS A 112 -9.41 17.99 -19.02
CA LYS A 112 -8.05 18.33 -18.58
C LYS A 112 -7.90 18.22 -17.06
N TYR A 113 -8.88 18.69 -16.28
CA TYR A 113 -8.88 18.52 -14.82
C TYR A 113 -8.94 17.04 -14.40
N GLU A 114 -9.73 16.22 -15.12
CA GLU A 114 -9.81 14.79 -14.86
C GLU A 114 -8.51 14.06 -15.20
N GLU A 115 -7.87 14.43 -16.31
CA GLU A 115 -6.56 13.90 -16.72
C GLU A 115 -5.47 14.28 -15.72
N ASP A 116 -5.39 15.56 -15.32
CA ASP A 116 -4.43 16.04 -14.32
C ASP A 116 -4.66 15.35 -12.95
N ASN A 117 -5.91 15.16 -12.53
CA ASN A 117 -6.26 14.45 -11.30
C ASN A 117 -5.87 12.96 -11.37
N LEU A 118 -6.08 12.31 -12.51
CA LEU A 118 -5.67 10.93 -12.73
C LEU A 118 -4.14 10.79 -12.69
N LEU A 119 -3.40 11.70 -13.35
CA LEU A 119 -1.94 11.74 -13.31
C LEU A 119 -1.41 11.96 -11.87
N PHE A 120 -2.02 12.87 -11.12
CA PHE A 120 -1.69 13.10 -9.71
C PHE A 120 -1.92 11.85 -8.85
N ARG A 121 -3.07 11.18 -9.00
CA ARG A 121 -3.39 9.93 -8.29
C ARG A 121 -2.44 8.80 -8.67
N ASN A 122 -2.08 8.66 -9.94
CA ASN A 122 -1.09 7.69 -10.41
C ASN A 122 0.28 7.96 -9.78
N SER A 123 0.71 9.21 -9.72
CA SER A 123 1.97 9.60 -9.07
C SER A 123 1.97 9.26 -7.57
N LEU A 124 0.91 9.60 -6.84
CA LEU A 124 0.75 9.24 -5.43
C LEU A 124 0.73 7.73 -5.21
N ALA A 125 -0.01 6.99 -6.03
CA ALA A 125 -0.06 5.54 -5.94
C ALA A 125 1.31 4.89 -6.21
N SER A 126 2.09 5.42 -7.14
CA SER A 126 3.47 4.98 -7.37
C SER A 126 4.38 5.25 -6.17
N LEU A 127 4.27 6.44 -5.56
CA LEU A 127 5.06 6.81 -4.36
C LEU A 127 4.71 5.95 -3.14
N LEU A 128 3.43 5.62 -2.97
CA LEU A 128 2.92 4.79 -1.88
C LEU A 128 3.08 3.29 -2.13
N SER A 129 3.48 2.89 -3.33
CA SER A 129 3.83 1.52 -3.64
C SER A 129 5.29 1.28 -3.22
N TYR A 130 5.47 0.58 -2.09
CA TYR A 130 6.78 0.19 -1.59
C TYR A 130 6.76 -1.29 -1.16
N ASN A 131 7.90 -1.98 -1.32
CA ASN A 131 8.03 -3.42 -1.08
C ASN A 131 6.96 -4.23 -1.87
N ASN A 132 6.47 -5.34 -1.31
CA ASN A 132 5.43 -6.19 -1.90
C ASN A 132 4.01 -5.57 -1.84
N PHE A 133 3.88 -4.27 -1.58
CA PHE A 133 2.59 -3.59 -1.49
C PHE A 133 2.39 -2.65 -2.68
N GLN A 134 1.34 -2.90 -3.44
CA GLN A 134 1.00 -2.11 -4.62
C GLN A 134 -0.24 -1.28 -4.30
N CYS A 135 -0.10 0.05 -4.35
CA CYS A 135 -1.21 0.98 -4.15
C CYS A 135 -1.90 1.22 -5.49
N ASN A 136 -3.22 1.04 -5.53
CA ASN A 136 -4.01 1.40 -6.72
C ASN A 136 -4.20 2.93 -6.78
N PRO A 137 -4.30 3.53 -7.98
CA PRO A 137 -4.51 4.96 -8.19
C PRO A 137 -5.96 5.40 -7.94
N THR A 138 -6.60 4.83 -6.92
CA THR A 138 -7.91 5.25 -6.44
C THR A 138 -7.75 6.02 -5.15
N GLU A 139 -8.59 7.04 -4.94
CA GLU A 139 -8.53 7.88 -3.74
C GLU A 139 -8.64 7.08 -2.44
N ILE A 140 -9.49 6.05 -2.44
CA ILE A 140 -9.70 5.17 -1.29
C ILE A 140 -8.42 4.37 -1.02
N SER A 141 -7.84 3.73 -2.04
CA SER A 141 -6.60 2.96 -1.88
C SER A 141 -5.42 3.83 -1.44
N ILE A 142 -5.31 5.05 -1.98
CA ILE A 142 -4.28 6.01 -1.58
C ILE A 142 -4.44 6.38 -0.10
N LYS A 143 -5.66 6.74 0.33
CA LYS A 143 -5.94 7.08 1.74
C LYS A 143 -5.69 5.89 2.69
N GLU A 144 -6.08 4.69 2.30
CA GLU A 144 -5.82 3.46 3.06
C GLU A 144 -4.33 3.19 3.22
N SER A 145 -3.58 3.33 2.12
CA SER A 145 -2.12 3.13 2.09
C SER A 145 -1.39 4.15 2.96
N ILE A 146 -1.82 5.42 2.93
CA ILE A 146 -1.28 6.47 3.82
C ILE A 146 -1.56 6.13 5.28
N ARG A 147 -2.80 5.74 5.63
CA ARG A 147 -3.13 5.35 7.02
C ARG A 147 -2.28 4.19 7.49
N LYS A 148 -2.11 3.16 6.66
CA LYS A 148 -1.28 2.00 6.97
C LYS A 148 0.19 2.40 7.15
N PHE A 149 0.74 3.23 6.26
CA PHE A 149 2.10 3.75 6.37
C PHE A 149 2.30 4.53 7.67
N ILE A 150 1.34 5.36 8.07
CA ILE A 150 1.38 6.09 9.34
C ILE A 150 1.36 5.12 10.54
N SER A 151 0.52 4.08 10.50
CA SER A 151 0.48 3.06 11.55
C SER A 151 1.81 2.30 11.65
N GLU A 152 2.40 1.89 10.52
CA GLU A 152 3.72 1.24 10.47
C GLU A 152 4.82 2.16 11.03
N LEU A 153 4.80 3.46 10.70
CA LEU A 153 5.72 4.44 11.26
C LEU A 153 5.56 4.59 12.78
N GLN A 154 4.32 4.58 13.28
CA GLN A 154 4.06 4.67 14.73
C GLN A 154 4.54 3.40 15.44
N GLU A 155 4.29 2.21 14.89
CA GLU A 155 4.79 0.95 15.43
C GLU A 155 6.33 0.91 15.46
N GLN A 156 6.98 1.40 14.40
CA GLN A 156 8.44 1.53 14.38
C GLN A 156 8.93 2.50 15.46
N LYS A 157 8.29 3.66 15.63
CA LYS A 157 8.63 4.62 16.68
C LYS A 157 8.49 4.02 18.08
N ASP A 158 7.44 3.25 18.31
CA ASP A 158 7.23 2.56 19.59
C ASP A 158 8.29 1.46 19.80
N LEU A 159 8.71 0.76 18.75
CA LEU A 159 9.80 -0.20 18.81
C LEU A 159 11.14 0.46 19.14
N TYR A 160 11.47 1.59 18.49
CA TYR A 160 12.67 2.38 18.81
C TYR A 160 12.67 2.81 20.28
N SER A 161 11.55 3.34 20.78
CA SER A 161 11.40 3.74 22.18
C SER A 161 11.63 2.56 23.14
N ARG A 162 11.11 1.37 22.83
CA ARG A 162 11.35 0.15 23.62
C ARG A 162 12.82 -0.29 23.58
N LEU A 163 13.47 -0.20 22.42
CA LEU A 163 14.89 -0.54 22.28
C LEU A 163 15.78 0.45 23.04
N GLU A 164 15.44 1.73 23.04
CA GLU A 164 16.16 2.77 23.78
C GLU A 164 16.06 2.58 25.29
N ILE A 165 14.87 2.22 25.81
CA ILE A 165 14.69 1.83 27.22
C ILE A 165 15.53 0.60 27.55
N ARG A 166 15.47 -0.46 26.72
CA ARG A 166 16.27 -1.67 26.92
C ARG A 166 17.77 -1.39 26.90
N LEU A 167 18.24 -0.54 25.99
CA LEU A 167 19.64 -0.13 25.90
C LEU A 167 20.06 0.59 27.19
N SER A 168 19.24 1.54 27.64
CA SER A 168 19.47 2.29 28.90
C SER A 168 19.52 1.37 30.12
N ASP A 169 18.64 0.38 30.19
CA ASP A 169 18.65 -0.62 31.27
C ASP A 169 19.89 -1.53 31.21
N THR A 170 20.31 -1.95 30.02
CA THR A 170 21.55 -2.74 29.86
C THR A 170 22.79 -1.95 30.23
N LEU A 171 22.85 -0.66 29.87
CA LEU A 171 23.93 0.24 30.28
C LEU A 171 23.96 0.39 31.80
N ARG A 172 22.81 0.65 32.44
CA ARG A 172 22.72 0.75 33.90
C ARG A 172 23.17 -0.54 34.61
N ARG A 173 22.83 -1.71 34.06
CA ARG A 173 23.28 -3.01 34.59
C ARG A 173 24.79 -3.20 34.43
N LEU A 174 25.36 -2.76 33.31
CA LEU A 174 26.80 -2.80 33.08
C LEU A 174 27.54 -1.89 34.08
N ASP A 175 27.07 -0.65 34.26
CA ASP A 175 27.64 0.29 35.22
C ASP A 175 27.60 -0.27 36.65
N HIS A 176 26.47 -0.87 37.05
CA HIS A 176 26.34 -1.52 38.35
C HIS A 176 27.31 -2.70 38.51
N SER A 177 27.45 -3.52 37.47
CA SER A 177 28.41 -4.64 37.46
C SER A 177 29.85 -4.15 37.56
N GLN A 178 30.19 -3.05 36.89
CA GLN A 178 31.53 -2.46 36.93
C GLN A 178 31.82 -1.86 38.30
N ALA A 179 30.86 -1.16 38.91
CA ALA A 179 30.99 -0.64 40.27
C ALA A 179 31.19 -1.77 41.30
N SER A 180 30.43 -2.86 41.18
CA SER A 180 30.60 -4.04 42.04
C SER A 180 31.98 -4.69 41.85
N LYS A 181 32.45 -4.82 40.60
CA LYS A 181 33.80 -5.32 40.31
C LYS A 181 34.88 -4.46 40.99
N HIS A 182 34.80 -3.14 40.87
CA HIS A 182 35.76 -2.24 41.50
C HIS A 182 35.72 -2.29 43.04
N GLU A 183 34.57 -2.56 43.66
CA GLU A 183 34.48 -2.81 45.10
C GLU A 183 35.23 -4.10 45.48
N VAL A 184 35.01 -5.18 44.73
CA VAL A 184 35.71 -6.46 44.98
C VAL A 184 37.21 -6.32 44.78
N GLU A 185 37.66 -5.60 43.74
CA GLU A 185 39.07 -5.29 43.51
C GLU A 185 39.68 -4.52 44.69
N ARG A 186 39.01 -3.47 45.20
CA ARG A 186 39.48 -2.74 46.38
C ARG A 186 39.56 -3.62 47.63
N MET A 187 38.59 -4.50 47.83
CA MET A 187 38.60 -5.43 48.96
C MET A 187 39.71 -6.47 48.84
N LEU A 188 39.98 -6.96 47.63
CA LEU A 188 41.10 -7.87 47.35
C LEU A 188 42.44 -7.19 47.63
N GLU A 189 42.66 -5.97 47.13
CA GLU A 189 43.89 -5.23 47.42
C GLU A 189 44.11 -5.02 48.92
N LYS A 190 43.05 -4.76 49.67
CA LYS A 190 43.13 -4.61 51.12
C LYS A 190 43.56 -5.92 51.80
N THR A 191 42.92 -7.03 51.46
CA THR A 191 43.26 -8.34 52.05
C THR A 191 44.64 -8.83 51.61
N GLU A 192 45.08 -8.51 50.40
CA GLU A 192 46.45 -8.77 49.94
C GLU A 192 47.49 -8.03 50.76
N ARG A 193 47.26 -6.74 51.06
CA ARG A 193 48.13 -5.95 51.95
C ARG A 193 48.17 -6.54 53.36
N GLU A 194 47.02 -6.87 53.93
CA GLU A 194 46.94 -7.51 55.26
C GLU A 194 47.70 -8.85 55.29
N CYS A 195 47.57 -9.67 54.24
CA CYS A 195 48.30 -10.91 54.10
C CYS A 195 49.82 -10.71 53.93
N PHE A 196 50.23 -9.64 53.26
CA PHE A 196 51.65 -9.27 53.16
C PHE A 196 52.21 -8.88 54.53
N ASP A 197 51.50 -8.01 55.26
CA ASP A 197 51.91 -7.55 56.58
C ASP A 197 52.01 -8.71 57.59
N LEU A 198 51.04 -9.63 57.56
CA LEU A 198 51.06 -10.84 58.40
C LEU A 198 52.24 -11.75 58.05
N ARG A 199 52.55 -11.95 56.76
CA ARG A 199 53.72 -12.73 56.34
C ARG A 199 55.03 -12.12 56.82
N GLU A 200 55.14 -10.79 56.75
CA GLU A 200 56.33 -10.09 57.22
C GLU A 200 56.46 -10.16 58.76
N GLN A 201 55.35 -10.10 59.49
CA GLN A 201 55.35 -10.33 60.94
C GLN A 201 55.78 -11.75 61.30
N VAL A 202 55.26 -12.77 60.61
CA VAL A 202 55.67 -14.16 60.81
C VAL A 202 57.17 -14.31 60.58
N ARG A 203 57.70 -13.78 59.48
CA ARG A 203 59.15 -13.83 59.16
C ARG A 203 60.01 -13.19 60.25
N ARG A 204 59.56 -12.07 60.82
CA ARG A 204 60.25 -11.40 61.95
C ARG A 204 60.25 -12.27 63.20
N LEU A 205 59.08 -12.81 63.57
CA LEU A 205 58.96 -13.70 64.73
C LEU A 205 59.78 -14.98 64.59
N GLU A 206 59.84 -15.57 63.39
CA GLU A 206 60.71 -16.71 63.09
C GLU A 206 62.20 -16.34 63.28
N THR A 207 62.61 -15.16 62.83
CA THR A 207 63.99 -14.67 63.01
C THR A 207 64.32 -14.45 64.50
N ASP A 208 63.40 -13.84 65.24
CA ASP A 208 63.56 -13.60 66.69
C ASP A 208 63.62 -14.92 67.47
N LEU A 209 62.83 -15.92 67.07
CA LEU A 209 62.86 -17.26 67.67
C LEU A 209 64.23 -17.93 67.44
N ILE A 210 64.74 -17.89 66.21
CA ILE A 210 66.07 -18.44 65.87
C ILE A 210 67.16 -17.74 66.70
N ASN A 211 67.11 -16.40 66.81
CA ASN A 211 68.04 -15.63 67.63
C ASN A 211 67.95 -16.01 69.12
N SER A 212 66.74 -16.18 69.65
CA SER A 212 66.52 -16.61 71.04
C SER A 212 67.13 -17.99 71.30
N ASP A 213 66.94 -18.94 70.38
CA ASP A 213 67.47 -20.28 70.52
C ASP A 213 68.99 -20.33 70.41
N LEU A 214 69.59 -19.48 69.54
CA LEU A 214 71.04 -19.30 69.47
C LEU A 214 71.60 -18.78 70.81
N VAL A 215 70.99 -17.75 71.40
CA VAL A 215 71.40 -17.19 72.71
C VAL A 215 71.28 -18.24 73.82
N LYS A 216 70.18 -19.01 73.85
CA LYS A 216 70.03 -20.11 74.83
C LYS A 216 71.11 -21.18 74.65
N GLN A 217 71.47 -21.51 73.42
CA GLN A 217 72.53 -22.49 73.14
C GLN A 217 73.89 -21.99 73.62
N GLU A 218 74.21 -20.72 73.37
CA GLU A 218 75.44 -20.08 73.86
C GLU A 218 75.51 -20.10 75.39
N GLN A 219 74.43 -19.69 76.07
CA GLN A 219 74.34 -19.73 77.53
C GLN A 219 74.47 -21.16 78.09
N ARG A 220 73.87 -22.17 77.46
CA ARG A 220 74.04 -23.58 77.85
C ARG A 220 75.49 -24.04 77.71
N SER A 221 76.15 -23.66 76.62
CA SER A 221 77.57 -23.92 76.40
C SER A 221 78.43 -23.31 77.51
N ASP A 222 78.18 -22.05 77.87
CA ASP A 222 78.94 -21.38 78.93
C ASP A 222 78.67 -21.98 80.31
N LYS A 223 77.43 -22.35 80.62
CA LYS A 223 77.10 -23.08 81.85
C LYS A 223 77.88 -24.40 81.95
N LEU A 224 78.01 -25.15 80.86
CA LEU A 224 78.80 -26.38 80.81
C LEU A 224 80.30 -26.11 81.02
N LYS A 225 80.85 -25.03 80.44
CA LYS A 225 82.24 -24.61 80.68
C LYS A 225 82.47 -24.30 82.17
N ILE A 226 81.58 -23.53 82.81
CA ILE A 226 81.68 -23.20 84.24
C ILE A 226 81.59 -24.46 85.10
N PHE A 227 80.65 -25.36 84.78
CA PHE A 227 80.52 -26.63 85.50
C PHE A 227 81.80 -27.48 85.42
N SER A 228 82.44 -27.53 84.25
CA SER A 228 83.74 -28.18 84.08
C SER A 228 84.83 -27.56 84.98
N TYR A 229 84.85 -26.23 85.11
CA TYR A 229 85.77 -25.56 86.05
C TYR A 229 85.49 -25.90 87.52
N LEU A 230 84.22 -26.00 87.93
CA LEU A 230 83.86 -26.41 89.30
C LEU A 230 84.31 -27.84 89.60
N CYS A 231 84.17 -28.76 88.65
CA CYS A 231 84.66 -30.13 88.80
C CYS A 231 86.19 -30.15 89.01
N LYS A 232 86.94 -29.33 88.27
CA LYS A 232 88.39 -29.18 88.45
C LYS A 232 88.75 -28.60 89.82
N LEU A 233 87.96 -27.67 90.33
CA LEU A 233 88.15 -27.11 91.68
C LEU A 233 87.88 -28.17 92.77
N ALA A 234 86.83 -28.98 92.61
CA ALA A 234 86.51 -30.07 93.54
C ALA A 234 87.68 -31.04 93.71
N ALA A 235 88.36 -31.39 92.61
CA ALA A 235 89.57 -32.19 92.66
C ALA A 235 90.69 -31.53 93.50
N LYS A 236 90.84 -30.20 93.45
CA LYS A 236 91.84 -29.46 94.26
C LYS A 236 91.50 -29.44 95.75
N VAL A 237 90.21 -29.44 96.11
CA VAL A 237 89.74 -29.49 97.51
C VAL A 237 89.59 -30.94 98.03
N ARG A 238 90.12 -31.92 97.27
CA ARG A 238 90.10 -33.36 97.57
C ARG A 238 88.69 -33.96 97.67
N ILE A 239 87.75 -33.46 96.87
CA ILE A 239 86.48 -34.13 96.61
C ILE A 239 86.72 -35.05 95.40
N ASP A 240 86.24 -36.29 95.48
CA ASP A 240 86.39 -37.28 94.41
C ASP A 240 85.77 -36.78 93.11
N GLU A 241 86.53 -36.82 92.01
CA GLU A 241 86.12 -36.37 90.68
C GLU A 241 84.89 -37.12 90.16
N LYS A 242 84.74 -38.42 90.50
CA LYS A 242 83.55 -39.21 90.15
C LYS A 242 82.30 -38.77 90.91
N VAL A 243 82.49 -38.27 92.13
CA VAL A 243 81.41 -37.74 92.96
C VAL A 243 81.05 -36.33 92.47
N ALA A 244 82.04 -35.49 92.19
CA ALA A 244 81.84 -34.12 91.71
C ALA A 244 81.15 -34.05 90.34
N SER A 245 81.52 -34.91 89.39
CA SER A 245 80.91 -34.94 88.05
C SER A 245 79.47 -35.48 88.03
N GLY A 246 79.07 -36.25 89.04
CA GLY A 246 77.70 -36.74 89.23
C GLY A 246 76.77 -35.77 89.96
N MET A 247 77.31 -34.68 90.52
CA MET A 247 76.52 -33.66 91.22
C MET A 247 75.86 -32.69 90.25
N ARG A 248 74.70 -32.14 90.63
CA ARG A 248 74.13 -30.98 89.93
C ARG A 248 75.01 -29.75 90.16
N PHE A 249 74.94 -28.77 89.25
CA PHE A 249 75.73 -27.54 89.33
C PHE A 249 75.67 -26.85 90.71
N ASP A 250 74.47 -26.66 91.23
CA ASP A 250 74.25 -25.96 92.51
C ASP A 250 74.75 -26.80 93.71
N GLU A 251 74.58 -28.13 93.65
CA GLU A 251 75.05 -29.06 94.68
C GLU A 251 76.58 -29.06 94.77
N LEU A 252 77.25 -29.09 93.62
CA LEU A 252 78.70 -29.05 93.56
C LEU A 252 79.26 -27.75 94.15
N GLN A 253 78.60 -26.62 93.87
CA GLN A 253 78.94 -25.32 94.44
C GLN A 253 78.83 -25.30 95.97
N GLU A 254 77.75 -25.85 96.53
CA GLU A 254 77.50 -25.87 97.97
C GLU A 254 78.46 -26.80 98.74
N VAL A 255 78.76 -27.98 98.18
CA VAL A 255 79.73 -28.93 98.76
C VAL A 255 81.13 -28.34 98.77
N LEU A 256 81.53 -27.68 97.68
CA LEU A 256 82.79 -26.95 97.58
C LEU A 256 82.90 -25.87 98.66
N LEU A 257 81.86 -25.01 98.80
CA LEU A 257 81.82 -23.97 99.83
C LEU A 257 81.98 -24.55 101.23
N THR A 258 81.22 -25.60 101.56
CA THR A 258 81.30 -26.26 102.87
C THR A 258 82.68 -26.83 103.15
N ARG A 259 83.27 -27.54 102.18
CA ARG A 259 84.57 -28.17 102.33
C ARG A 259 85.70 -27.15 102.46
N ILE A 260 85.63 -26.06 101.69
CA ILE A 260 86.55 -24.93 101.82
C ILE A 260 86.40 -24.30 103.22
N GLY A 261 85.17 -24.10 103.69
CA GLY A 261 84.90 -23.62 105.05
C GLY A 261 85.53 -24.49 106.15
N GLN A 262 85.40 -25.82 106.05
CA GLN A 262 86.03 -26.77 106.99
C GLN A 262 87.56 -26.73 106.97
N ILE A 263 88.16 -26.54 105.80
CA ILE A 263 89.62 -26.40 105.66
C ILE A 263 90.09 -25.09 106.30
N ILE A 264 89.28 -24.03 106.22
CA ILE A 264 89.58 -22.72 106.79
C ILE A 264 89.40 -22.72 108.33
N SER A 265 88.45 -23.47 108.89
CA SER A 265 88.09 -23.39 110.32
C SER A 265 88.89 -24.29 111.28
N GLY A 266 89.69 -25.26 110.81
CA GLY A 266 90.69 -25.96 111.64
C GLY A 266 90.20 -26.88 112.77
N GLU A 267 88.90 -27.20 112.83
CA GLU A 267 88.30 -27.98 113.93
C GLU A 267 88.25 -29.49 113.63
N TYR A 268 89.29 -30.26 114.00
CA TYR A 268 89.25 -31.74 113.91
C TYR A 268 89.78 -32.50 115.13
N THR A 269 90.29 -31.85 116.19
CA THR A 269 91.00 -32.59 117.26
C THR A 269 90.73 -32.07 118.66
N MET A 270 89.53 -32.29 119.20
CA MET A 270 89.25 -32.43 120.65
C MET A 270 87.74 -32.67 120.81
N LEU A 271 87.29 -33.84 121.28
CA LEU A 271 85.96 -34.07 121.93
C LEU A 271 85.74 -35.58 122.19
N SER A 272 86.60 -36.23 123.00
CA SER A 272 86.47 -37.68 123.29
C SER A 272 85.64 -38.01 124.54
N ASP A 273 85.70 -37.25 125.64
CA ASP A 273 85.36 -37.87 126.94
C ASP A 273 84.13 -37.30 127.68
N VAL A 274 83.35 -36.41 127.04
CA VAL A 274 82.04 -35.94 127.56
C VAL A 274 80.85 -36.62 126.84
N GLN A 275 81.13 -37.37 125.77
CA GLN A 275 80.15 -37.90 124.82
C GLN A 275 79.33 -39.10 125.36
N ALA A 276 79.87 -39.91 126.26
CA ALA A 276 79.25 -41.19 126.64
C ALA A 276 78.00 -41.09 127.55
N ASN A 277 77.89 -40.06 128.40
CA ASN A 277 76.67 -39.82 129.20
C ASN A 277 75.65 -38.94 128.47
N ALA A 278 76.12 -38.11 127.52
CA ALA A 278 75.28 -37.46 126.52
C ALA A 278 74.71 -38.51 125.54
N ASP A 279 75.43 -39.55 125.14
CA ASP A 279 75.02 -40.61 124.19
C ASP A 279 73.78 -41.39 124.60
N ARG A 280 73.44 -41.44 125.88
CA ARG A 280 72.26 -42.16 126.38
C ARG A 280 70.98 -41.33 126.31
N ILE A 281 71.05 -40.05 126.69
CA ILE A 281 69.96 -39.08 126.52
C ILE A 281 69.85 -38.66 125.05
N ASN A 282 70.98 -38.43 124.39
CA ASN A 282 71.10 -38.31 122.94
C ASN A 282 70.68 -39.60 122.24
N GLY A 283 70.77 -40.80 122.83
CA GLY A 283 70.35 -42.04 122.18
C GLY A 283 68.85 -42.12 122.01
N LEU A 284 68.10 -41.68 123.03
CA LEU A 284 66.64 -41.53 123.00
C LEU A 284 66.22 -40.31 122.19
N ASN A 285 66.87 -39.16 122.36
CA ASN A 285 66.68 -37.98 121.50
C ASN A 285 67.04 -38.26 120.03
N ARG A 286 68.05 -39.09 119.72
CA ARG A 286 68.39 -39.57 118.38
C ARG A 286 67.34 -40.54 117.86
N LYS A 287 66.63 -41.28 118.71
CA LYS A 287 65.55 -42.17 118.28
C LYS A 287 64.29 -41.38 117.95
N VAL A 288 63.93 -40.40 118.79
CA VAL A 288 62.85 -39.44 118.51
C VAL A 288 63.18 -38.60 117.28
N LYS A 289 64.40 -38.04 117.20
CA LYS A 289 64.89 -37.30 116.05
C LYS A 289 64.97 -38.17 114.79
N ARG A 290 65.44 -39.42 114.86
CA ARG A 290 65.39 -40.34 113.70
C ARG A 290 63.96 -40.62 113.23
N LEU A 291 63.00 -40.78 114.15
CA LEU A 291 61.61 -41.00 113.77
C LEU A 291 60.95 -39.72 113.22
N GLN A 292 61.30 -38.54 113.75
CA GLN A 292 60.90 -37.25 113.21
C GLN A 292 61.54 -36.96 111.85
N ASP A 293 62.83 -37.26 111.68
CA ASP A 293 63.56 -37.14 110.41
C ASP A 293 63.02 -38.15 109.39
N GLN A 294 62.63 -39.36 109.82
CA GLN A 294 61.94 -40.33 108.96
C GLN A 294 60.53 -39.87 108.59
N LEU A 295 59.80 -39.24 109.50
CA LEU A 295 58.49 -38.65 109.23
C LEU A 295 58.62 -37.49 108.25
N ALA A 296 59.51 -36.53 108.52
CA ALA A 296 59.82 -35.41 107.63
C ALA A 296 60.35 -35.88 106.27
N SER A 297 61.19 -36.93 106.23
CA SER A 297 61.65 -37.55 104.99
C SER A 297 60.49 -38.17 104.20
N ARG A 298 59.56 -38.86 104.88
CA ARG A 298 58.34 -39.41 104.24
C ARG A 298 57.39 -38.30 103.81
N GLU A 299 57.28 -37.20 104.54
CA GLU A 299 56.48 -36.03 104.16
C GLU A 299 57.07 -35.33 102.93
N ILE A 300 58.39 -35.17 102.85
CA ILE A 300 59.09 -34.66 101.67
C ILE A 300 58.90 -35.63 100.49
N GLN A 301 59.07 -36.94 100.70
CA GLN A 301 58.80 -37.94 99.66
C GLN A 301 57.36 -37.84 99.16
N LEU A 302 56.39 -37.73 100.06
CA LEU A 302 54.97 -37.60 99.71
C LEU A 302 54.69 -36.28 98.97
N GLY A 303 55.36 -35.19 99.34
CA GLY A 303 55.37 -33.93 98.59
C GLY A 303 55.91 -34.09 97.17
N LEU A 304 57.07 -34.75 97.01
CA LEU A 304 57.66 -35.05 95.71
C LEU A 304 56.77 -35.97 94.86
N TRP A 305 56.12 -36.97 95.46
CA TRP A 305 55.17 -37.83 94.77
C TRP A 305 53.92 -37.07 94.32
N LYS A 306 53.40 -36.15 95.13
CA LYS A 306 52.29 -35.27 94.75
C LYS A 306 52.69 -34.31 93.63
N GLU A 307 53.87 -33.69 93.72
CA GLU A 307 54.39 -32.82 92.67
C GLU A 307 54.64 -33.59 91.37
N LYS A 308 55.17 -34.82 91.45
CA LYS A 308 55.32 -35.70 90.30
C LYS A 308 53.98 -36.12 89.71
N ALA A 309 52.98 -36.42 90.55
CA ALA A 309 51.62 -36.73 90.10
C ALA A 309 51.00 -35.53 89.37
N SER A 310 51.07 -34.33 89.96
CA SER A 310 50.59 -33.09 89.33
C SER A 310 51.31 -32.79 88.01
N LYS A 311 52.64 -32.97 87.94
CA LYS A 311 53.40 -32.82 86.69
C LYS A 311 52.98 -33.82 85.62
N LEU A 312 52.69 -35.06 86.00
CA LEU A 312 52.20 -36.08 85.07
C LEU A 312 50.76 -35.79 84.61
N GLU A 313 49.90 -35.28 85.51
CA GLU A 313 48.55 -34.81 85.16
C GLU A 313 48.58 -33.62 84.21
N ASP A 314 49.46 -32.64 84.45
CA ASP A 314 49.66 -31.48 83.57
C ASP A 314 50.21 -31.90 82.19
N GLN A 315 51.17 -32.84 82.17
CA GLN A 315 51.69 -33.41 80.92
C GLN A 315 50.60 -34.16 80.15
N LEU A 316 49.77 -34.94 80.84
CA LEU A 316 48.68 -35.69 80.21
C LEU A 316 47.58 -34.76 79.68
N SER A 317 47.26 -33.69 80.42
CA SER A 317 46.35 -32.63 79.97
C SER A 317 46.91 -31.90 78.73
N GLY A 318 48.19 -31.55 78.74
CA GLY A 318 48.87 -30.94 77.59
C GLY A 318 48.90 -31.83 76.35
N ILE A 319 49.16 -33.13 76.52
CA ILE A 319 49.10 -34.12 75.43
C ILE A 319 47.68 -34.17 74.85
N ASN A 320 46.64 -34.31 75.68
CA ASN A 320 45.25 -34.33 75.22
C ASN A 320 44.86 -33.04 74.47
N GLU A 321 45.28 -31.86 74.95
CA GLU A 321 45.01 -30.60 74.25
C GLU A 321 45.70 -30.55 72.88
N THR A 322 46.95 -31.02 72.79
CA THR A 322 47.67 -31.09 71.50
C THR A 322 47.04 -32.10 70.54
N GLU A 323 46.57 -33.24 71.04
CA GLU A 323 45.87 -34.25 70.25
C GLU A 323 44.53 -33.72 69.73
N MET A 324 43.76 -33.01 70.55
CA MET A 324 42.52 -32.36 70.12
C MET A 324 42.78 -31.29 69.05
N LYS A 325 43.81 -30.45 69.21
CA LYS A 325 44.22 -29.46 68.19
C LYS A 325 44.67 -30.13 66.89
N ALA A 326 45.44 -31.21 66.98
CA ALA A 326 45.87 -31.99 65.81
C ALA A 326 44.68 -32.59 65.07
N HIS A 327 43.70 -33.14 65.80
CA HIS A 327 42.47 -33.67 65.22
C HIS A 327 41.62 -32.58 64.55
N ALA A 328 41.45 -31.41 65.19
CA ALA A 328 40.75 -30.28 64.61
C ALA A 328 41.42 -29.77 63.32
N ASN A 329 42.77 -29.66 63.32
CA ASN A 329 43.54 -29.26 62.15
C ASN A 329 43.43 -30.28 61.01
N LYS A 330 43.40 -31.58 61.33
CA LYS A 330 43.19 -32.64 60.34
C LYS A 330 41.83 -32.50 59.65
N ILE A 331 40.75 -32.30 60.41
CA ILE A 331 39.41 -32.07 59.85
C ILE A 331 39.38 -30.80 58.99
N ALA A 332 40.01 -29.71 59.45
CA ALA A 332 40.07 -28.47 58.68
C ALA A 332 40.83 -28.65 57.35
N ALA A 333 41.94 -29.39 57.36
CA ALA A 333 42.72 -29.71 56.17
C ALA A 333 41.93 -30.60 55.20
N GLU A 334 41.24 -31.63 55.69
CA GLU A 334 40.37 -32.49 54.88
C GLU A 334 39.23 -31.68 54.24
N LYS A 335 38.57 -30.80 55.00
CA LYS A 335 37.53 -29.91 54.48
C LYS A 335 38.06 -28.96 53.41
N SER A 336 39.24 -28.38 53.64
CA SER A 336 39.92 -27.52 52.66
C SER A 336 40.24 -28.28 51.37
N ALA A 337 40.76 -29.51 51.48
CA ALA A 337 41.07 -30.35 50.32
C ALA A 337 39.81 -30.74 49.51
N ILE A 338 38.69 -31.04 50.19
CA ILE A 338 37.41 -31.31 49.51
C ILE A 338 36.92 -30.07 48.77
N ASN A 339 37.01 -28.89 49.40
CA ASN A 339 36.62 -27.63 48.76
C ASN A 339 37.51 -27.29 47.55
N ALA A 340 38.83 -27.51 47.66
CA ALA A 340 39.76 -27.34 46.56
C ALA A 340 39.38 -28.23 45.37
N ARG A 341 39.18 -29.54 45.59
CA ARG A 341 38.72 -30.47 44.54
C ARG A 341 37.39 -30.06 43.92
N ARG A 342 36.44 -29.58 44.74
CA ARG A 342 35.15 -29.07 44.23
C ARG A 342 35.33 -27.85 43.33
N SER A 343 36.20 -26.92 43.72
CA SER A 343 36.50 -25.74 42.91
C SER A 343 37.22 -26.09 41.61
N GLU A 344 38.14 -27.06 41.64
CA GLU A 344 38.83 -27.56 40.44
C GLU A 344 37.86 -28.20 39.44
N LEU A 345 36.91 -29.00 39.93
CA LEU A 345 35.85 -29.59 39.09
C LEU A 345 34.98 -28.51 38.43
N GLU A 346 34.61 -27.47 39.16
CA GLU A 346 33.81 -26.38 38.60
C GLU A 346 34.61 -25.56 37.57
N VAL A 347 35.89 -25.31 37.82
CA VAL A 347 36.78 -24.68 36.84
C VAL A 347 36.91 -25.54 35.57
N SER A 348 37.02 -26.86 35.71
CA SER A 348 37.02 -27.77 34.56
C SER A 348 35.71 -27.69 33.78
N ARG A 349 34.56 -27.75 34.47
CA ARG A 349 33.23 -27.64 33.87
C ARG A 349 33.06 -26.32 33.09
N LEU A 350 33.49 -25.21 33.68
CA LEU A 350 33.43 -23.89 33.04
C LEU A 350 34.37 -23.78 31.83
N LYS A 351 35.54 -24.43 31.87
CA LYS A 351 36.43 -24.51 30.70
C LYS A 351 35.79 -25.31 29.57
N ASP A 352 35.18 -26.45 29.87
CA ASP A 352 34.49 -27.26 28.87
C ASP A 352 33.32 -26.48 28.25
N GLU A 353 32.54 -25.77 29.08
CA GLU A 353 31.46 -24.90 28.61
C GLU A 353 31.97 -23.74 27.73
N LEU A 354 33.10 -23.11 28.10
CA LEU A 354 33.76 -22.10 27.27
C LEU A 354 34.19 -22.67 25.91
N THR A 355 34.75 -23.87 25.88
CA THR A 355 35.16 -24.51 24.62
C THR A 355 33.97 -24.85 23.74
N ARG A 356 32.86 -25.34 24.32
CA ARG A 356 31.61 -25.58 23.61
C ARG A 356 31.04 -24.29 23.02
N LEU A 357 30.96 -23.22 23.81
CA LEU A 357 30.46 -21.92 23.33
C LEU A 357 31.33 -21.33 22.22
N LYS A 358 32.66 -21.54 22.28
CA LYS A 358 33.56 -21.15 21.18
C LYS A 358 33.30 -21.94 19.90
N ALA A 359 33.04 -23.24 20.00
CA ALA A 359 32.66 -24.07 18.85
C ALA A 359 31.32 -23.60 18.25
N GLU A 360 30.30 -23.36 19.08
CA GLU A 360 29.01 -22.83 18.63
C GLU A 360 29.13 -21.46 17.97
N LEU A 361 30.04 -20.60 18.44
CA LEU A 361 30.31 -19.31 17.82
C LEU A 361 30.95 -19.46 16.42
N LEU A 362 31.85 -20.43 16.25
CA LEU A 362 32.43 -20.76 14.95
C LEU A 362 31.35 -21.30 14.00
N ASP A 363 30.54 -22.25 14.44
CA ASP A 363 29.42 -22.80 13.66
C ASP A 363 28.43 -21.70 13.25
N PHE A 364 28.13 -20.76 14.16
CA PHE A 364 27.29 -19.61 13.85
C PHE A 364 27.93 -18.69 12.80
N SER A 365 29.25 -18.48 12.87
CA SER A 365 29.97 -17.69 11.88
C SER A 365 29.95 -18.34 10.50
N ASP A 366 30.08 -19.67 10.42
CA ASP A 366 29.99 -20.44 9.17
C ASP A 366 28.56 -20.43 8.60
N ALA A 367 27.54 -20.54 9.46
CA ALA A 367 26.14 -20.39 9.07
C ALA A 367 25.89 -18.98 8.51
N LYS A 368 26.43 -17.94 9.15
CA LYS A 368 26.34 -16.55 8.67
C LYS A 368 26.99 -16.37 7.30
N ILE A 369 28.18 -16.92 7.08
CA ILE A 369 28.86 -16.92 5.76
C ILE A 369 27.98 -17.61 4.72
N SER A 370 27.35 -18.73 5.08
CA SER A 370 26.46 -19.48 4.19
C SER A 370 25.21 -18.68 3.83
N VAL A 371 24.61 -17.97 4.79
CA VAL A 371 23.48 -17.07 4.54
C VAL A 371 23.86 -15.96 3.56
N VAL A 372 25.01 -15.30 3.74
CA VAL A 372 25.49 -14.26 2.81
C VAL A 372 25.66 -14.82 1.39
N LYS A 373 26.23 -16.02 1.24
CA LYS A 373 26.35 -16.67 -0.09
C LYS A 373 24.98 -16.98 -0.72
N CYS A 374 24.01 -17.42 0.08
CA CYS A 374 22.64 -17.64 -0.40
C CYS A 374 21.96 -16.32 -0.82
N GLU A 375 22.19 -15.23 -0.09
CA GLU A 375 21.69 -13.90 -0.44
C GLU A 375 22.27 -13.40 -1.77
N GLU A 376 23.57 -13.59 -2.00
CA GLU A 376 24.22 -13.27 -3.29
C GLU A 376 23.62 -14.07 -4.45
N GLN A 377 23.41 -15.38 -4.27
CA GLN A 377 22.77 -16.24 -5.26
C GLN A 377 21.31 -15.82 -5.54
N LEU A 378 20.58 -15.45 -4.50
CA LEU A 378 19.20 -14.98 -4.62
C LEU A 378 19.13 -13.64 -5.35
N ALA A 379 20.07 -12.74 -5.11
CA ALA A 379 20.18 -11.47 -5.82
C ALA A 379 20.44 -11.67 -7.32
N GLU A 380 21.35 -12.59 -7.68
CA GLU A 380 21.64 -12.94 -9.07
C GLU A 380 20.43 -13.60 -9.76
N LEU A 381 19.78 -14.57 -9.10
CA LEU A 381 18.53 -15.17 -9.63
C LEU A 381 17.42 -14.13 -9.81
N THR A 382 17.31 -13.18 -8.88
CA THR A 382 16.33 -12.09 -8.98
C THR A 382 16.65 -11.18 -10.17
N LYS A 383 17.92 -10.89 -10.43
CA LYS A 383 18.37 -10.12 -11.60
C LYS A 383 18.02 -10.86 -12.89
N GLN A 384 18.36 -12.15 -13.00
CA GLN A 384 18.02 -12.98 -14.16
C GLN A 384 16.51 -13.06 -14.39
N ASN A 385 15.71 -13.15 -13.32
CA ASN A 385 14.26 -13.17 -13.43
C ASN A 385 13.69 -11.84 -13.94
N ARG A 386 14.27 -10.69 -13.55
CA ARG A 386 13.89 -9.38 -14.11
C ARG A 386 14.24 -9.27 -15.59
N GLU A 387 15.39 -9.77 -16.00
CA GLU A 387 15.79 -9.81 -17.42
C GLU A 387 14.84 -10.69 -18.23
N LEU A 388 14.50 -11.87 -17.74
CA LEU A 388 13.52 -12.76 -18.38
C LEU A 388 12.13 -12.13 -18.46
N GLU A 389 11.67 -11.42 -17.42
CA GLU A 389 10.39 -10.72 -17.45
C GLU A 389 10.38 -9.55 -18.44
N SER A 390 11.49 -8.83 -18.56
CA SER A 390 11.65 -7.78 -19.59
C SER A 390 11.57 -8.36 -21.01
N ILE A 391 12.24 -9.48 -21.26
CA ILE A 391 12.16 -10.19 -22.54
C ILE A 391 10.73 -10.68 -22.79
N ARG A 392 10.07 -11.28 -21.78
CA ARG A 392 8.69 -11.76 -21.87
C ARG A 392 7.73 -10.63 -22.22
N GLN A 393 7.87 -9.47 -21.59
CA GLN A 393 7.02 -8.31 -21.85
C GLN A 393 7.27 -7.75 -23.26
N SER A 394 8.52 -7.67 -23.70
CA SER A 394 8.87 -7.25 -25.07
C SER A 394 8.25 -8.19 -26.11
N GLN A 395 8.34 -9.50 -25.89
CA GLN A 395 7.73 -10.50 -26.76
C GLN A 395 6.20 -10.42 -26.75
N ALA A 396 5.58 -10.23 -25.58
CA ALA A 396 4.13 -10.08 -25.47
C ALA A 396 3.62 -8.83 -26.21
N ASN A 397 4.31 -7.69 -26.07
CA ASN A 397 4.02 -6.49 -26.84
C ASN A 397 4.17 -6.75 -28.35
N LYS A 398 5.21 -7.48 -28.76
CA LYS A 398 5.41 -7.79 -30.17
C LYS A 398 4.32 -8.69 -30.75
N ILE A 399 3.86 -9.67 -29.97
CA ILE A 399 2.74 -10.52 -30.35
C ILE A 399 1.47 -9.69 -30.48
N ALA A 400 1.19 -8.78 -29.54
CA ALA A 400 0.02 -7.90 -29.62
C ALA A 400 0.04 -7.02 -30.88
N GLU A 401 1.17 -6.39 -31.19
CA GLU A 401 1.35 -5.60 -32.43
C GLU A 401 1.11 -6.43 -33.70
N LEU A 402 1.60 -7.68 -33.73
CA LEU A 402 1.43 -8.55 -34.89
C LEU A 402 -0.03 -9.03 -35.02
N THR A 403 -0.70 -9.32 -33.90
CA THR A 403 -2.11 -9.68 -33.88
C THR A 403 -2.98 -8.52 -34.39
N GLU A 404 -2.74 -7.30 -33.92
CA GLU A 404 -3.45 -6.11 -34.40
C GLU A 404 -3.25 -5.89 -35.91
N LYS A 405 -2.00 -6.03 -36.40
CA LYS A 405 -1.72 -5.95 -37.84
C LYS A 405 -2.45 -7.03 -38.64
N MET A 406 -2.49 -8.26 -38.13
CA MET A 406 -3.25 -9.33 -38.80
C MET A 406 -4.75 -9.07 -38.80
N GLU A 407 -5.31 -8.55 -37.69
CA GLU A 407 -6.73 -8.20 -37.61
C GLU A 407 -7.09 -7.07 -38.59
N LEU A 408 -6.27 -6.02 -38.66
CA LEU A 408 -6.43 -4.94 -39.64
C LEU A 408 -6.38 -5.48 -41.08
N GLN A 409 -5.38 -6.31 -41.40
CA GLN A 409 -5.27 -6.90 -42.73
C GLN A 409 -6.46 -7.82 -43.05
N THR A 410 -6.92 -8.61 -42.08
CA THR A 410 -8.09 -9.49 -42.25
C THR A 410 -9.37 -8.68 -42.50
N ASN A 411 -9.54 -7.56 -41.81
CA ASN A 411 -10.66 -6.65 -42.03
C ASN A 411 -10.58 -5.98 -43.41
N GLU A 412 -9.41 -5.48 -43.81
CA GLU A 412 -9.18 -4.92 -45.14
C GLU A 412 -9.46 -5.95 -46.25
N ASP A 413 -9.00 -7.19 -46.10
CA ASP A 413 -9.25 -8.28 -47.04
C ASP A 413 -10.75 -8.64 -47.09
N SER A 414 -11.44 -8.64 -45.94
CA SER A 414 -12.88 -8.87 -45.86
C SER A 414 -13.69 -7.77 -46.54
N ASP A 415 -13.33 -6.50 -46.30
CA ASP A 415 -13.98 -5.35 -46.91
C ASP A 415 -13.74 -5.33 -48.42
N ASN A 416 -12.52 -5.59 -48.88
CA ASN A 416 -12.19 -5.73 -50.29
C ASN A 416 -12.99 -6.85 -50.95
N ARG A 417 -13.12 -8.00 -50.29
CA ARG A 417 -13.96 -9.11 -50.77
C ARG A 417 -15.43 -8.70 -50.86
N SER A 418 -15.97 -8.00 -49.86
CA SER A 418 -17.35 -7.51 -49.89
C SER A 418 -17.58 -6.52 -51.05
N ARG A 419 -16.63 -5.60 -51.28
CA ARG A 419 -16.69 -4.65 -52.40
C ARG A 419 -16.66 -5.35 -53.74
N LEU A 420 -15.76 -6.32 -53.93
CA LEU A 420 -15.70 -7.14 -55.15
C LEU A 420 -16.97 -7.97 -55.36
N GLU A 421 -17.56 -8.51 -54.30
CA GLU A 421 -18.85 -9.21 -54.36
C GLU A 421 -20.00 -8.28 -54.76
N GLU A 422 -20.05 -7.06 -54.24
CA GLU A 422 -21.02 -6.03 -54.64
C GLU A 422 -20.85 -5.61 -56.10
N GLU A 423 -19.61 -5.35 -56.54
CA GLU A 423 -19.30 -5.03 -57.94
C GLU A 423 -19.71 -6.18 -58.87
N CYS A 424 -19.43 -7.43 -58.52
CA CYS A 424 -19.87 -8.60 -59.28
C CYS A 424 -21.40 -8.70 -59.34
N LYS A 425 -22.11 -8.43 -58.24
CA LYS A 425 -23.59 -8.39 -58.24
C LYS A 425 -24.13 -7.30 -59.15
N CYS A 426 -23.55 -6.10 -59.11
CA CYS A 426 -23.91 -5.00 -60.00
C CYS A 426 -23.70 -5.37 -61.47
N LEU A 427 -22.53 -5.89 -61.83
CA LEU A 427 -22.22 -6.35 -63.19
C LEU A 427 -23.16 -7.48 -63.63
N MET A 428 -23.50 -8.42 -62.73
CA MET A 428 -24.45 -9.49 -63.02
C MET A 428 -25.86 -8.96 -63.28
N ASN A 429 -26.30 -7.95 -62.51
CA ASN A 429 -27.59 -7.28 -62.72
C ASN A 429 -27.62 -6.50 -64.04
N GLU A 430 -26.54 -5.79 -64.38
CA GLU A 430 -26.39 -5.10 -65.66
C GLU A 430 -26.39 -6.08 -66.85
N LEU A 431 -25.66 -7.20 -66.72
CA LEU A 431 -25.65 -8.28 -67.70
C LEU A 431 -27.05 -8.90 -67.88
N GLN A 432 -27.78 -9.11 -66.78
CA GLN A 432 -29.15 -9.62 -66.85
C GLN A 432 -30.10 -8.60 -67.50
N SER A 433 -29.93 -7.31 -67.21
CA SER A 433 -30.71 -6.21 -67.80
C SER A 433 -30.46 -6.09 -69.30
N THR A 434 -29.19 -6.06 -69.72
CA THR A 434 -28.80 -6.03 -71.14
C THR A 434 -29.28 -7.27 -71.88
N ARG A 435 -29.20 -8.46 -71.27
CA ARG A 435 -29.79 -9.67 -71.85
C ARG A 435 -31.31 -9.55 -72.06
N LYS A 436 -32.05 -9.06 -71.06
CA LYS A 436 -33.50 -8.81 -71.20
C LYS A 436 -33.80 -7.80 -72.32
N SER A 437 -33.02 -6.73 -72.42
CA SER A 437 -33.14 -5.73 -73.50
C SER A 437 -32.87 -6.35 -74.87
N MET A 438 -31.83 -7.18 -74.99
CA MET A 438 -31.51 -7.91 -76.22
C MET A 438 -32.63 -8.88 -76.61
N GLU A 439 -33.19 -9.64 -75.66
CA GLU A 439 -34.34 -10.51 -75.92
C GLU A 439 -35.58 -9.73 -76.35
N GLN A 440 -35.79 -8.52 -75.84
CA GLN A 440 -36.88 -7.63 -76.27
C GLN A 440 -36.64 -7.11 -77.69
N LEU A 441 -35.42 -6.68 -78.01
CA LEU A 441 -35.03 -6.28 -79.36
C LEU A 441 -35.24 -7.43 -80.35
N GLN A 442 -34.80 -8.65 -80.03
CA GLN A 442 -35.03 -9.84 -80.86
C GLN A 442 -36.50 -10.19 -81.06
N ARG A 443 -37.38 -9.90 -80.07
CA ARG A 443 -38.84 -10.05 -80.26
C ARG A 443 -39.36 -8.99 -81.21
N SER A 444 -39.03 -7.73 -81.01
CA SER A 444 -39.46 -6.63 -81.89
C SER A 444 -38.92 -6.77 -83.32
N GLU A 445 -37.70 -7.29 -83.49
CA GLU A 445 -37.11 -7.58 -84.79
C GLU A 445 -37.91 -8.67 -85.50
N ARG A 446 -38.27 -9.76 -84.80
CA ARG A 446 -39.15 -10.80 -85.36
C ARG A 446 -40.51 -10.24 -85.76
N GLU A 447 -41.14 -9.45 -84.90
CA GLU A 447 -42.43 -8.80 -85.21
C GLU A 447 -42.31 -7.87 -86.44
N LEU A 448 -41.22 -7.11 -86.57
CA LEU A 448 -40.94 -6.27 -87.74
C LEU A 448 -40.71 -7.08 -89.01
N LEU A 449 -39.98 -8.20 -88.93
CA LEU A 449 -39.76 -9.11 -90.06
C LEU A 449 -41.06 -9.79 -90.48
N GLU A 450 -41.88 -10.24 -89.53
CA GLU A 450 -43.21 -10.80 -89.78
C GLU A 450 -44.16 -9.76 -90.40
N PHE A 451 -44.15 -8.53 -89.88
CA PHE A 451 -44.90 -7.41 -90.44
C PHE A 451 -44.44 -7.08 -91.86
N ARG A 452 -43.13 -6.99 -92.08
CA ARG A 452 -42.55 -6.78 -93.41
C ARG A 452 -43.00 -7.86 -94.39
N ALA A 453 -42.96 -9.14 -93.98
CA ALA A 453 -43.42 -10.26 -94.80
C ALA A 453 -44.93 -10.19 -95.08
N LEU A 454 -45.73 -9.81 -94.07
CA LEU A 454 -47.18 -9.62 -94.23
C LEU A 454 -47.50 -8.51 -95.24
N VAL A 455 -46.87 -7.34 -95.10
CA VAL A 455 -47.05 -6.19 -96.01
C VAL A 455 -46.59 -6.57 -97.42
N GLY A 456 -45.44 -7.23 -97.55
CA GLY A 456 -44.97 -7.77 -98.83
C GLY A 456 -46.01 -8.66 -99.51
N ARG A 457 -46.54 -9.65 -98.79
CA ARG A 457 -47.61 -10.54 -99.30
C ARG A 457 -48.88 -9.77 -99.68
N LEU A 458 -49.32 -8.80 -98.87
CA LEU A 458 -50.49 -7.96 -99.17
C LEU A 458 -50.30 -7.13 -100.46
N LEU A 459 -49.06 -6.80 -100.80
CA LEU A 459 -48.70 -6.07 -102.03
C LEU A 459 -48.41 -6.98 -103.23
N GLY A 460 -48.53 -8.30 -103.06
CA GLY A 460 -48.20 -9.30 -104.08
C GLY A 460 -46.69 -9.42 -104.36
N LEU A 461 -45.86 -9.01 -103.41
CA LEU A 461 -44.41 -9.07 -103.48
C LEU A 461 -43.92 -10.27 -102.66
N ASP A 462 -42.98 -11.06 -103.20
CA ASP A 462 -42.32 -12.12 -102.45
C ASP A 462 -41.07 -11.59 -101.74
N THR A 463 -41.23 -11.28 -100.47
CA THR A 463 -40.20 -10.67 -99.61
C THR A 463 -38.94 -11.49 -99.41
N GLU A 464 -38.95 -12.79 -99.70
CA GLU A 464 -37.76 -13.65 -99.57
C GLU A 464 -36.86 -13.60 -100.82
N LEU A 465 -37.41 -13.17 -101.96
CA LEU A 465 -36.71 -13.08 -103.25
C LEU A 465 -36.23 -11.66 -103.59
N LEU A 466 -36.56 -10.68 -102.76
CA LEU A 466 -36.25 -9.27 -102.97
C LEU A 466 -34.88 -8.89 -102.37
N THR A 467 -34.03 -8.24 -103.18
CA THR A 467 -32.70 -7.78 -102.73
C THR A 467 -32.80 -6.52 -101.87
N VAL A 468 -33.84 -5.71 -102.05
CA VAL A 468 -34.11 -4.51 -101.22
C VAL A 468 -35.60 -4.44 -100.83
N PRO A 469 -36.10 -5.39 -100.00
CA PRO A 469 -37.53 -5.56 -99.76
C PRO A 469 -38.23 -4.29 -99.28
N ASN A 470 -37.59 -3.50 -98.42
CA ASN A 470 -38.18 -2.26 -97.89
C ASN A 470 -38.37 -1.20 -98.98
N TYR A 471 -37.41 -1.04 -99.90
CA TYR A 471 -37.52 -0.08 -101.00
C TYR A 471 -38.66 -0.47 -101.93
N ASP A 472 -38.73 -1.76 -102.33
CA ASP A 472 -39.75 -2.25 -103.25
C ASP A 472 -41.17 -2.22 -102.64
N ILE A 473 -41.31 -2.56 -101.35
CA ILE A 473 -42.55 -2.39 -100.59
C ILE A 473 -42.97 -0.91 -100.57
N ILE A 474 -42.04 -0.01 -100.23
CA ILE A 474 -42.32 1.43 -100.15
C ILE A 474 -42.71 1.96 -101.53
N SER A 475 -41.97 1.67 -102.60
CA SER A 475 -42.32 2.12 -103.95
C SER A 475 -43.66 1.57 -104.43
N ARG A 476 -44.04 0.34 -104.06
CA ARG A 476 -45.35 -0.22 -104.40
C ARG A 476 -46.48 0.46 -103.61
N LEU A 477 -46.28 0.72 -102.33
CA LEU A 477 -47.21 1.50 -101.51
C LEU A 477 -47.34 2.93 -102.02
N GLU A 478 -46.23 3.60 -102.36
CA GLU A 478 -46.23 4.92 -102.97
C GLU A 478 -46.98 4.91 -104.31
N THR A 479 -46.83 3.86 -105.12
CA THR A 479 -47.60 3.70 -106.37
C THR A 479 -49.10 3.56 -106.08
N ILE A 480 -49.49 2.75 -105.09
CA ILE A 480 -50.90 2.59 -104.69
C ILE A 480 -51.46 3.88 -104.07
N ILE A 481 -50.69 4.56 -103.23
CA ILE A 481 -51.07 5.82 -102.58
C ILE A 481 -51.16 6.92 -103.62
N THR A 482 -50.23 7.03 -104.57
CA THR A 482 -50.33 8.00 -105.67
C THR A 482 -51.48 7.68 -106.60
N HIS A 483 -51.79 6.40 -106.84
CA HIS A 483 -52.97 5.98 -107.60
C HIS A 483 -54.28 6.29 -106.86
N ASN A 484 -54.33 6.07 -105.54
CA ASN A 484 -55.47 6.43 -104.69
C ASN A 484 -55.58 7.94 -104.45
N GLN A 485 -54.47 8.68 -104.40
CA GLN A 485 -54.43 10.16 -104.35
C GLN A 485 -54.91 10.75 -105.68
N PHE A 486 -54.62 10.09 -106.82
CA PHE A 486 -55.24 10.43 -108.11
C PHE A 486 -56.75 10.12 -108.16
N ILE A 487 -57.24 9.16 -107.37
CA ILE A 487 -58.68 8.82 -107.25
C ILE A 487 -59.38 9.71 -106.21
N HIS A 488 -58.65 10.30 -105.25
CA HIS A 488 -59.18 11.10 -104.14
C HIS A 488 -59.16 12.62 -104.34
N ASP A 489 -58.87 13.13 -105.55
CA ASP A 489 -59.17 14.53 -105.93
C ASP A 489 -60.67 14.83 -106.07
N ASN A 490 -61.56 13.88 -105.74
CA ASN A 490 -62.98 14.13 -105.56
C ASN A 490 -63.50 13.64 -104.20
N SER A 491 -63.96 14.63 -103.45
CA SER A 491 -64.90 14.56 -102.32
C SER A 491 -64.33 14.46 -100.91
N MET A 492 -64.76 15.47 -100.16
CA MET A 492 -64.40 15.90 -98.83
C MET A 492 -65.29 15.28 -97.74
N LEU A 493 -64.78 15.42 -96.50
CA LEU A 493 -65.48 15.82 -95.26
C LEU A 493 -65.98 14.77 -94.24
N SER A 494 -65.42 14.94 -93.03
CA SER A 494 -66.04 14.86 -91.69
C SER A 494 -66.08 13.46 -91.03
N HIS A 495 -66.00 13.24 -89.71
CA HIS A 495 -65.93 14.08 -88.51
C HIS A 495 -65.73 13.15 -87.27
N MET A 496 -65.21 13.69 -86.15
CA MET A 496 -65.48 13.31 -84.73
C MET A 496 -64.83 12.00 -84.21
N ASN A 497 -64.40 11.81 -82.96
CA ASN A 497 -64.12 12.64 -81.77
C ASN A 497 -63.56 11.69 -80.66
N ASP A 498 -62.93 12.29 -79.64
CA ASP A 498 -62.83 11.81 -78.24
C ASP A 498 -61.97 10.55 -77.96
N ALA A 499 -61.20 10.39 -76.87
CA ALA A 499 -61.19 11.03 -75.56
C ALA A 499 -59.97 10.54 -74.72
N HIS A 500 -59.53 11.36 -73.76
CA HIS A 500 -58.94 11.00 -72.45
C HIS A 500 -57.41 10.81 -72.28
N SER A 501 -56.79 11.88 -71.77
CA SER A 501 -55.79 11.87 -70.68
C SER A 501 -56.42 11.29 -69.39
N PRO A 502 -55.68 10.79 -68.36
CA PRO A 502 -54.72 11.64 -67.64
C PRO A 502 -53.46 10.96 -67.02
N ASN A 503 -52.48 11.83 -66.88
CA ASN A 503 -51.44 11.90 -65.85
C ASN A 503 -51.93 11.54 -64.42
N ARG A 504 -51.16 10.78 -63.64
CA ARG A 504 -51.18 10.85 -62.15
C ARG A 504 -49.82 10.50 -61.53
N LYS A 505 -49.22 11.54 -60.93
CA LYS A 505 -48.28 11.50 -59.80
C LYS A 505 -49.01 11.13 -58.49
N SER A 506 -48.22 11.01 -57.41
CA SER A 506 -48.57 10.89 -55.97
C SER A 506 -48.69 9.44 -55.48
N SER A 507 -48.21 9.03 -54.31
CA SER A 507 -47.58 9.70 -53.16
C SER A 507 -47.12 8.64 -52.15
N SER A 508 -46.13 9.01 -51.33
CA SER A 508 -45.88 8.61 -49.94
C SER A 508 -46.86 7.64 -49.24
N LEU A 509 -46.36 6.68 -48.46
CA LEU A 509 -46.37 6.78 -46.99
C LEU A 509 -45.59 5.63 -46.33
N THR A 510 -45.02 5.98 -45.19
CA THR A 510 -44.35 5.20 -44.15
C THR A 510 -45.12 3.97 -43.66
N LYS A 511 -44.38 2.95 -43.19
CA LYS A 511 -44.49 2.42 -41.81
C LYS A 511 -43.44 1.35 -41.50
N ASP A 512 -42.71 1.63 -40.43
CA ASP A 512 -42.13 0.65 -39.50
C ASP A 512 -43.11 -0.47 -39.14
N THR A 513 -42.62 -1.69 -38.99
CA THR A 513 -42.51 -2.40 -37.69
C THR A 513 -42.23 -3.90 -37.89
N GLY A 514 -41.33 -4.42 -37.05
CA GLY A 514 -41.63 -5.66 -36.32
C GLY A 514 -40.99 -6.95 -36.79
N LEU A 515 -39.95 -7.36 -36.05
CA LEU A 515 -39.56 -8.74 -35.71
C LEU A 515 -40.65 -9.81 -35.91
N GLN A 516 -40.28 -10.97 -36.47
CA GLN A 516 -40.16 -12.22 -35.69
C GLN A 516 -39.55 -13.40 -36.46
N ARG A 517 -38.99 -14.30 -35.65
CA ARG A 517 -38.18 -15.50 -35.90
C ARG A 517 -38.85 -16.57 -36.78
N ASN A 518 -38.01 -17.43 -37.38
CA ASN A 518 -38.11 -18.90 -37.41
C ASN A 518 -36.73 -19.44 -37.87
N THR A 519 -35.90 -20.11 -37.06
CA THR A 519 -35.84 -21.57 -36.73
C THR A 519 -35.86 -22.53 -37.92
N THR A 520 -34.72 -23.21 -38.13
CA THR A 520 -34.46 -24.61 -38.60
C THR A 520 -32.92 -24.77 -38.55
N ALA A 521 -32.26 -25.59 -37.71
CA ALA A 521 -32.27 -27.06 -37.57
C ALA A 521 -32.08 -27.74 -38.94
N ASP A 522 -31.10 -28.60 -39.26
CA ASP A 522 -30.06 -29.35 -38.55
C ASP A 522 -29.00 -29.76 -39.61
N CYS A 523 -27.77 -30.10 -39.21
CA CYS A 523 -27.20 -31.45 -39.39
C CYS A 523 -25.68 -31.54 -39.18
N TYR A 524 -25.34 -32.51 -38.33
CA TYR A 524 -24.03 -33.04 -37.95
C TYR A 524 -23.23 -33.65 -39.12
N MET A 525 -21.89 -33.67 -38.96
CA MET A 525 -20.98 -34.85 -39.02
C MET A 525 -19.54 -34.34 -38.74
N ALA A 526 -18.95 -34.53 -37.55
CA ALA A 526 -18.19 -35.71 -37.08
C ALA A 526 -16.80 -35.92 -37.77
N GLY A 527 -15.72 -35.83 -36.98
CA GLY A 527 -14.41 -36.45 -37.30
C GLY A 527 -13.23 -35.95 -36.44
N PRO A 528 -12.27 -36.80 -35.99
CA PRO A 528 -11.66 -36.69 -34.66
C PRO A 528 -10.11 -36.51 -34.64
N HIS A 529 -9.58 -36.42 -33.40
CA HIS A 529 -8.19 -36.56 -32.93
C HIS A 529 -7.42 -35.27 -32.58
N THR A 530 -7.20 -35.02 -31.29
CA THR A 530 -5.98 -35.42 -30.56
C THR A 530 -6.09 -35.05 -29.07
N ALA A 531 -5.39 -35.84 -28.26
CA ALA A 531 -5.51 -35.93 -26.82
C ALA A 531 -4.51 -35.04 -26.06
N LYS A 532 -4.74 -34.97 -24.74
CA LYS A 532 -3.83 -34.62 -23.63
C LYS A 532 -3.66 -33.12 -23.33
N THR A 533 -4.27 -32.69 -22.24
CA THR A 533 -3.55 -32.54 -20.95
C THR A 533 -4.53 -32.35 -19.80
N ARG A 534 -4.34 -33.19 -18.79
CA ARG A 534 -5.08 -33.27 -17.54
C ARG A 534 -4.18 -32.66 -16.44
N SER A 535 -4.80 -32.05 -15.44
CA SER A 535 -4.28 -31.89 -14.08
C SER A 535 -3.22 -30.80 -13.82
N LYS A 536 -3.66 -29.57 -13.50
CA LYS A 536 -2.92 -28.64 -12.63
C LYS A 536 -3.79 -27.80 -11.66
N GLN A 537 -5.07 -28.13 -11.47
CA GLN A 537 -5.92 -27.42 -10.49
C GLN A 537 -6.13 -28.16 -9.15
N GLY A 538 -5.69 -29.42 -9.03
CA GLY A 538 -5.82 -30.20 -7.77
C GLY A 538 -4.68 -30.03 -6.75
N LYS A 539 -3.55 -29.41 -7.12
CA LYS A 539 -2.37 -29.32 -6.23
C LYS A 539 -2.32 -28.05 -5.37
N ILE A 540 -3.01 -26.98 -5.77
CA ILE A 540 -3.02 -25.72 -5.00
C ILE A 540 -3.96 -25.81 -3.80
N LEU A 541 -5.10 -26.48 -3.92
CA LEU A 541 -6.01 -26.70 -2.78
C LEU A 541 -5.41 -27.61 -1.70
N PHE A 542 -4.59 -28.60 -2.06
CA PHE A 542 -4.00 -29.52 -1.08
C PHE A 542 -2.87 -28.87 -0.26
N VAL A 543 -2.10 -27.96 -0.85
CA VAL A 543 -1.04 -27.20 -0.15
C VAL A 543 -1.64 -26.15 0.79
N PHE A 544 -2.72 -25.48 0.39
CA PHE A 544 -3.43 -24.56 1.29
C PHE A 544 -4.09 -25.30 2.47
N TYR A 545 -4.65 -26.49 2.25
CA TYR A 545 -5.26 -27.29 3.32
C TYR A 545 -4.23 -27.82 4.33
N LEU A 546 -3.03 -28.25 3.87
CA LEU A 546 -1.94 -28.66 4.77
C LEU A 546 -1.33 -27.48 5.53
N ALA A 547 -1.18 -26.30 4.91
CA ALA A 547 -0.65 -25.12 5.57
C ALA A 547 -1.62 -24.57 6.63
N PHE A 548 -2.94 -24.66 6.38
CA PHE A 548 -3.97 -24.26 7.33
C PHE A 548 -4.04 -25.23 8.53
N MET A 549 -3.97 -26.54 8.27
CA MET A 549 -3.93 -27.55 9.34
C MET A 549 -2.65 -27.47 10.19
N SER A 550 -1.49 -27.20 9.59
CA SER A 550 -0.23 -27.05 10.33
C SER A 550 -0.25 -25.84 11.28
N LYS A 551 -0.83 -24.70 10.86
CA LYS A 551 -1.02 -23.53 11.74
C LYS A 551 -2.03 -23.81 12.86
N HIS A 552 -3.10 -24.54 12.58
CA HIS A 552 -4.11 -24.86 13.59
C HIS A 552 -3.58 -25.84 14.66
N ILE A 553 -2.74 -26.80 14.27
CA ILE A 553 -2.07 -27.72 15.19
C ILE A 553 -1.06 -26.96 16.07
N HIS A 554 -0.29 -26.02 15.52
CA HIS A 554 0.64 -25.21 16.32
C HIS A 554 -0.09 -24.33 17.35
N ILE A 555 -1.22 -23.72 16.99
CA ILE A 555 -2.00 -22.90 17.92
C ILE A 555 -2.64 -23.78 19.00
N SER A 556 -3.19 -24.95 18.65
CA SER A 556 -3.73 -25.89 19.65
C SER A 556 -2.66 -26.42 20.61
N VAL A 557 -1.44 -26.69 20.14
CA VAL A 557 -0.32 -27.14 20.99
C VAL A 557 0.14 -26.02 21.93
N ILE A 558 0.21 -24.77 21.45
CA ILE A 558 0.58 -23.62 22.30
C ILE A 558 -0.49 -23.36 23.37
N VAL A 559 -1.78 -23.45 23.02
CA VAL A 559 -2.88 -23.29 23.98
C VAL A 559 -2.88 -24.43 25.01
N TYR A 560 -2.63 -25.67 24.59
CA TYR A 560 -2.49 -26.79 25.54
C TYR A 560 -1.26 -26.64 26.45
N PHE A 561 -0.15 -26.13 25.93
CA PHE A 561 1.07 -25.91 26.70
C PHE A 561 0.84 -24.82 27.76
N PHE A 562 0.19 -23.70 27.41
CA PHE A 562 -0.16 -22.66 28.37
C PHE A 562 -1.16 -23.13 29.42
N TRP A 563 -2.18 -23.89 29.03
CA TRP A 563 -3.16 -24.43 29.98
C TRP A 563 -2.55 -25.47 30.94
N SER A 564 -1.58 -26.25 30.45
CA SER A 564 -0.83 -27.19 31.29
C SER A 564 0.14 -26.48 32.24
N LEU A 565 0.79 -25.40 31.78
CA LEU A 565 1.66 -24.55 32.60
C LEU A 565 0.88 -23.87 33.73
N GLU A 566 -0.33 -23.38 33.43
CA GLU A 566 -1.21 -22.73 34.40
C GLU A 566 -1.68 -23.71 35.48
N LYS A 567 -2.07 -24.94 35.09
CA LYS A 567 -2.36 -26.02 36.05
C LYS A 567 -1.15 -26.41 36.89
N PHE A 568 0.05 -26.43 36.30
CA PHE A 568 1.28 -26.75 37.02
C PHE A 568 1.66 -25.67 38.03
N LEU A 569 1.49 -24.38 37.66
CA LEU A 569 1.68 -23.25 38.58
C LEU A 569 0.66 -23.29 39.73
N CYS A 570 -0.61 -23.56 39.45
CA CYS A 570 -1.63 -23.71 40.50
C CYS A 570 -1.32 -24.86 41.47
N LEU A 571 -0.77 -25.97 40.98
CA LEU A 571 -0.35 -27.10 41.82
C LEU A 571 0.89 -26.80 42.69
N LEU A 572 1.80 -25.97 42.19
CA LEU A 572 2.97 -25.49 42.92
C LEU A 572 2.59 -24.51 44.03
N ILE A 573 1.65 -23.61 43.76
CA ILE A 573 1.14 -22.64 44.74
C ILE A 573 0.37 -23.38 45.85
N HIS A 574 -0.41 -24.41 45.51
CA HIS A 574 -1.17 -25.18 46.51
C HIS A 574 -0.32 -26.13 47.36
N LYS A 575 0.93 -26.42 46.95
CA LYS A 575 1.90 -27.19 47.77
C LYS A 575 2.80 -26.31 48.64
N SER A 576 2.78 -25.00 48.43
CA SER A 576 3.61 -24.04 49.16
C SER A 576 2.85 -23.22 50.21
N VAL A 577 1.54 -23.49 50.37
CA VAL A 577 0.66 -23.09 51.47
C VAL A 577 0.30 -24.35 52.23
#